data_AF-A0A7K7UWC3-F1
#
_entry.id   AF-A0A7K7UWC3-F1
#
_cell.length_a   1.000
_cell.length_b   1.000
_cell.length_c   1.000
_cell.angle_alpha   90.00
_cell.angle_beta   90.00
_cell.angle_gamma   90.00
#
_symmetry.space_group_name_H-M   'P 1'
#
loop_
_entity.id
_entity.type
_entity.pdbx_description
1 polymer ?
#
loop_
_entity_poly.entity_id
_entity_poly.type
_entity_poly.pdbx_seq_one_letter_code
_entity_poly.pdbx_strand_id
1 'polypeptide(L)'
;ILLFQALVFSWDGTVSLMDTATSHIICYFNTPPSHAVASPWQPVFTMDPADRCLILRGDKQHADVLVQSTASHSSIFFFDLNSYLLMESFPREPDLPDKPLQDLPWMERCNVFFRD
;
A
#
# COMPACT_ATOMS: atom_id res chain seq x y z
N ILE A 1 8.56 12.96 -19.30
CA ILE A 1 9.40 11.87 -18.75
C ILE A 1 8.44 10.97 -17.99
N LEU A 2 8.10 9.81 -18.57
CA LEU A 2 7.16 8.86 -17.98
C LEU A 2 7.98 7.90 -17.12
N LEU A 3 7.79 7.94 -15.81
CA LEU A 3 8.39 6.97 -14.91
C LEU A 3 7.32 5.95 -14.58
N PHE A 4 7.35 4.86 -15.32
CA PHE A 4 6.44 3.74 -15.13
C PHE A 4 6.99 2.88 -13.99
N GLN A 5 6.47 3.09 -12.78
CA GLN A 5 6.75 2.22 -11.64
C GLN A 5 5.54 1.30 -11.40
N ALA A 6 5.80 0.06 -11.00
CA ALA A 6 4.76 -0.92 -10.72
C ALA A 6 4.95 -1.52 -9.32
N LEU A 7 3.84 -1.69 -8.60
CA LEU A 7 3.80 -2.55 -7.43
C LEU A 7 3.61 -4.00 -7.90
N VAL A 8 4.50 -4.87 -7.44
CA VAL A 8 4.49 -6.29 -7.75
C VAL A 8 4.13 -7.06 -6.49
N PHE A 9 3.07 -7.86 -6.57
CA PHE A 9 2.60 -8.74 -5.51
C PHE A 9 2.98 -10.18 -5.87
N SER A 10 3.81 -10.80 -5.04
CA SER A 10 4.32 -12.15 -5.26
C SER A 10 3.55 -13.18 -4.45
N TRP A 11 3.58 -14.44 -4.90
CA TRP A 11 2.86 -15.56 -4.29
C TRP A 11 3.32 -15.91 -2.87
N ASP A 12 4.55 -15.54 -2.53
CA ASP A 12 5.12 -15.66 -1.19
C ASP A 12 4.64 -14.55 -0.23
N GLY A 13 3.77 -13.65 -0.69
CA GLY A 13 3.27 -12.51 0.07
C GLY A 13 4.20 -11.30 0.05
N THR A 14 5.32 -11.38 -0.66
CA THR A 14 6.25 -10.26 -0.81
C THR A 14 5.64 -9.20 -1.72
N VAL A 15 5.79 -7.93 -1.33
CA VAL A 15 5.42 -6.78 -2.17
C VAL A 15 6.67 -5.99 -2.48
N SER A 16 6.85 -5.61 -3.74
CA SER A 16 8.00 -4.83 -4.18
C SER A 16 7.60 -3.71 -5.14
N LEU A 17 8.37 -2.63 -5.12
CA LEU A 17 8.29 -1.57 -6.12
C LEU A 17 9.33 -1.81 -7.21
N MET A 18 8.89 -1.82 -8.48
CA MET A 18 9.74 -2.11 -9.63
C MET A 18 9.73 -0.95 -10.61
N ASP A 19 10.91 -0.56 -11.09
CA ASP A 19 11.05 0.28 -12.28
C ASP A 19 10.78 -0.59 -13.51
N THR A 20 9.72 -0.27 -14.26
CA THR A 20 9.34 -1.07 -15.44
C THR A 20 10.17 -0.75 -16.68
N ALA A 21 10.90 0.37 -16.71
CA ALA A 21 11.81 0.70 -17.80
C ALA A 21 13.11 -0.13 -17.71
N THR A 22 13.64 -0.29 -16.50
CA THR A 22 14.88 -1.07 -16.26
C THR A 22 14.62 -2.50 -15.79
N SER A 23 13.37 -2.82 -15.44
CA SER A 23 12.99 -4.07 -14.78
C SER A 23 13.72 -4.34 -13.45
N HIS A 24 14.17 -3.28 -12.77
CA HIS A 24 14.87 -3.40 -11.50
C HIS A 24 13.93 -3.18 -10.31
N ILE A 25 14.13 -3.98 -9.26
CA ILE A 25 13.41 -3.81 -7.99
C ILE A 25 14.07 -2.66 -7.22
N ILE A 26 13.28 -1.64 -6.91
CA ILE A 26 13.68 -0.45 -6.17
C ILE A 26 13.68 -0.76 -4.67
N CYS A 27 12.59 -1.36 -4.16
CA CYS A 27 12.44 -1.67 -2.75
C CYS A 27 11.43 -2.79 -2.48
N TYR A 28 11.49 -3.34 -1.26
CA TYR A 28 10.56 -4.35 -0.74
C TYR A 28 9.77 -3.81 0.44
N PHE A 29 8.49 -4.16 0.51
CA PHE A 29 7.59 -3.84 1.60
C PHE A 29 7.26 -5.14 2.34
N ASN A 30 7.90 -5.31 3.50
CA ASN A 30 7.77 -6.53 4.29
C ASN A 30 6.73 -6.34 5.39
N THR A 31 5.76 -7.25 5.46
CA THR A 31 4.91 -7.41 6.63
C THR A 31 5.66 -8.22 7.71
N PRO A 32 5.30 -8.09 9.01
CA PRO A 32 5.82 -8.97 10.04
C PRO A 32 5.54 -10.44 9.70
N PRO A 33 6.37 -11.41 10.14
CA PRO A 33 6.19 -12.84 9.80
C PRO A 33 4.82 -13.43 10.15
N SER A 34 4.11 -12.82 11.10
CA SER A 34 2.76 -13.21 11.50
C SER A 34 1.66 -12.78 10.51
N HIS A 35 1.98 -12.00 9.49
CA HIS A 35 1.03 -11.45 8.52
C HIS A 35 1.55 -11.65 7.09
N ALA A 36 0.64 -11.92 6.17
CA ALA A 36 0.90 -11.84 4.72
C ALA A 36 -0.12 -10.91 4.08
N VAL A 37 0.25 -10.32 2.95
CA VAL A 37 -0.74 -9.65 2.11
C VAL A 37 -1.78 -10.65 1.66
N ALA A 38 -3.02 -10.19 1.49
CA ALA A 38 -4.07 -10.97 0.84
C ALA A 38 -3.56 -11.53 -0.51
N SER A 39 -4.29 -12.52 -1.06
CA SER A 39 -3.92 -13.17 -2.32
C SER A 39 -3.40 -12.17 -3.36
N PRO A 40 -2.30 -12.45 -4.08
CA PRO A 40 -1.77 -11.56 -5.13
C PRO A 40 -2.80 -11.18 -6.20
N TRP A 41 -3.88 -11.96 -6.32
CA TRP A 41 -4.98 -11.73 -7.25
C TRP A 41 -6.02 -10.73 -6.73
N GLN A 42 -6.03 -10.44 -5.43
CA GLN A 42 -6.93 -9.50 -4.76
C GLN A 42 -6.21 -8.75 -3.62
N PRO A 43 -5.09 -8.06 -3.89
CA PRO A 43 -4.41 -7.29 -2.88
C PRO A 43 -5.25 -6.07 -2.48
N VAL A 44 -5.30 -5.77 -1.18
CA VAL A 44 -5.94 -4.56 -0.68
C VAL A 44 -4.85 -3.57 -0.30
N PHE A 45 -4.66 -2.57 -1.15
CA PHE A 45 -3.65 -1.53 -0.98
C PHE A 45 -4.16 -0.19 -1.50
N THR A 46 -3.56 0.90 -1.02
CA THR A 46 -3.71 2.22 -1.60
C THR A 46 -2.39 2.97 -1.48
N MET A 47 -2.17 3.93 -2.38
CA MET A 47 -1.02 4.80 -2.37
C MET A 47 -1.51 6.24 -2.26
N ASP A 48 -1.03 6.97 -1.27
CA ASP A 48 -1.32 8.39 -1.11
C ASP A 48 -0.17 9.21 -1.73
N PRO A 49 -0.40 9.96 -2.82
CA PRO A 49 0.64 10.80 -3.43
C PRO A 49 1.02 12.02 -2.58
N ALA A 50 0.10 12.54 -1.77
CA ALA A 50 0.30 13.73 -0.96
C ALA A 50 1.17 13.40 0.27
N ASP A 51 0.78 12.36 1.01
CA ASP A 51 1.53 11.88 2.18
C ASP A 51 2.68 10.93 1.79
N ARG A 52 2.73 10.51 0.52
CA ARG A 52 3.76 9.64 -0.07
C ARG A 52 3.94 8.37 0.73
N CYS A 53 2.82 7.70 0.98
CA CYS A 53 2.81 6.47 1.73
C CYS A 53 2.12 5.36 0.94
N LEU A 54 2.63 4.14 1.11
CA LEU A 54 1.95 2.92 0.71
C LEU A 54 1.22 2.37 1.93
N ILE A 55 -0.07 2.14 1.77
CA ILE A 55 -0.93 1.54 2.78
C ILE A 55 -1.29 0.14 2.29
N LEU A 56 -0.98 -0.87 3.10
CA LEU A 56 -1.13 -2.27 2.73
C LEU A 56 -1.87 -3.02 3.82
N ARG A 57 -2.92 -3.76 3.45
CA ARG A 57 -3.55 -4.72 4.36
C ARG A 57 -2.74 -6.01 4.39
N GLY A 58 -2.38 -6.46 5.59
CA GLY A 58 -1.90 -7.82 5.81
C GLY A 58 -2.86 -8.58 6.71
N ASP A 59 -3.16 -9.80 6.31
CA ASP A 59 -3.99 -10.74 7.05
C ASP A 59 -3.08 -11.63 7.91
N LYS A 60 -3.52 -11.90 9.14
CA LYS A 60 -2.77 -12.74 10.07
C LYS A 60 -2.68 -14.16 9.51
N GLN A 61 -1.46 -14.66 9.39
CA GLN A 61 -1.23 -16.06 9.05
C GLN A 61 -1.61 -16.92 10.26
N HIS A 62 -2.58 -17.82 10.07
CA HIS A 62 -2.93 -18.79 11.10
C HIS A 62 -1.87 -19.90 11.10
N ALA A 63 -1.07 -19.95 12.17
CA ALA A 63 0.01 -20.92 12.30
C ALA A 63 -0.46 -22.35 12.59
N ASP A 64 -1.78 -22.62 12.70
CA ASP A 64 -2.25 -23.97 12.99
C ASP A 64 -3.69 -24.21 12.53
N VAL A 65 -3.92 -25.41 11.99
CA VAL A 65 -5.06 -25.85 11.16
C VAL A 65 -6.39 -26.05 11.94
N LEU A 66 -6.50 -25.70 13.22
CA LEU A 66 -7.64 -26.20 14.03
C LEU A 66 -8.44 -25.20 14.86
N VAL A 67 -8.26 -23.89 14.68
CA VAL A 67 -9.19 -22.92 15.30
C VAL A 67 -9.76 -22.00 14.25
N GLN A 68 -10.90 -22.42 13.72
CA GLN A 68 -11.81 -21.64 12.90
C GLN A 68 -12.44 -20.55 13.77
N SER A 69 -11.64 -19.57 14.21
CA SER A 69 -12.15 -18.30 14.71
C SER A 69 -12.58 -17.51 13.48
N THR A 70 -13.87 -17.26 13.36
CA THR A 70 -14.55 -16.60 12.23
C THR A 70 -14.20 -15.12 12.07
N ALA A 71 -13.17 -14.62 12.77
CA ALA A 71 -12.69 -13.26 12.67
C ALA A 71 -11.31 -13.26 12.00
N SER A 72 -11.29 -12.95 10.70
CA SER A 72 -10.06 -12.65 9.97
C SER A 72 -9.38 -11.45 10.64
N HIS A 73 -8.33 -11.69 11.41
CA HIS A 73 -7.56 -10.62 12.03
C HIS A 73 -6.68 -9.97 10.97
N SER A 74 -7.12 -8.81 10.47
CA SER A 74 -6.39 -8.01 9.49
C SER A 74 -5.75 -6.79 10.15
N SER A 75 -4.54 -6.45 9.70
CA SER A 75 -3.78 -5.29 10.14
C SER A 75 -3.47 -4.40 8.93
N ILE A 76 -3.41 -3.10 9.15
CA ILE A 76 -2.97 -2.14 8.13
C ILE A 76 -1.52 -1.74 8.42
N PHE A 77 -0.67 -1.88 7.41
CA PHE A 77 0.73 -1.51 7.43
C PHE A 77 0.93 -0.23 6.63
N PHE A 78 1.64 0.73 7.22
CA PHE A 78 1.98 2.00 6.61
C PHE A 78 3.47 2.02 6.29
N PHE A 79 3.81 2.29 5.03
CA PHE A 79 5.18 2.43 4.57
C PHE A 79 5.40 3.85 4.07
N ASP A 80 6.29 4.58 4.74
CA ASP A 80 6.66 5.94 4.38
C ASP A 80 7.72 5.95 3.27
N LEU A 81 7.36 6.50 2.11
CA LEU A 81 8.25 6.60 0.94
C LEU A 81 9.13 7.87 0.99
N ASN A 82 8.89 8.80 1.93
CA ASN A 82 9.70 10.01 2.07
C ASN A 82 11.16 9.70 2.48
N SER A 83 11.37 8.56 3.12
CA SER A 83 12.71 8.06 3.50
C SER A 83 13.53 7.59 2.29
N TYR A 84 12.87 7.26 1.16
CA TYR A 84 13.54 6.93 -0.09
C TYR A 84 13.82 8.22 -0.86
N LEU A 85 15.09 8.61 -0.91
CA LEU A 85 15.63 9.71 -1.73
C LEU A 85 15.45 9.51 -3.26
N LEU A 86 14.57 8.61 -3.72
CA LEU A 86 14.26 8.35 -5.14
C LEU A 86 13.30 9.41 -5.74
N MET A 87 13.41 10.63 -5.24
CA MET A 87 12.41 11.69 -5.29
C MET A 87 12.52 12.63 -6.50
N GLU A 88 13.47 12.43 -7.42
CA GLU A 88 13.51 13.26 -8.65
C GLU A 88 12.52 12.79 -9.72
N SER A 89 11.83 11.67 -9.47
CA SER A 89 11.16 10.89 -10.49
C SER A 89 9.62 10.95 -10.36
N PHE A 90 9.08 11.11 -9.14
CA PHE A 90 7.65 11.31 -8.99
C PHE A 90 7.29 12.73 -9.44
N PRO A 91 6.40 12.90 -10.44
CA PRO A 91 5.88 14.22 -10.72
C PRO A 91 5.23 14.72 -9.43
N ARG A 92 5.77 15.83 -8.89
CA ARG A 92 5.06 16.64 -7.92
C ARG A 92 3.67 16.86 -8.51
N GLU A 93 2.63 16.67 -7.70
CA GLU A 93 1.24 16.86 -8.16
C GLU A 93 1.18 18.10 -9.06
N PRO A 94 0.59 18.02 -10.26
CA PRO A 94 0.26 19.25 -10.97
C PRO A 94 -0.57 20.09 -10.00
N ASP A 95 -0.30 21.40 -9.91
CA ASP A 95 -1.00 22.33 -9.01
C ASP A 95 -2.52 22.18 -9.16
N LEU A 96 -3.09 21.24 -8.41
CA LEU A 96 -4.51 21.00 -8.33
C LEU A 96 -5.02 22.03 -7.34
N PRO A 97 -6.12 22.74 -7.65
CA PRO A 97 -6.63 23.77 -6.78
C PRO A 97 -6.86 23.19 -5.38
N ASP A 98 -6.15 23.77 -4.41
CA ASP A 98 -6.23 23.41 -3.00
C ASP A 98 -7.69 23.39 -2.52
N LYS A 99 -8.09 22.24 -1.96
CA LYS A 99 -9.24 21.98 -1.04
C LYS A 99 -10.57 21.50 -1.65
N PRO A 100 -11.27 20.54 -0.99
CA PRO A 100 -11.42 20.47 0.48
C PRO A 100 -11.36 19.07 1.12
N LEU A 101 -10.64 18.09 0.58
CA LEU A 101 -10.50 16.79 1.26
C LEU A 101 -9.46 16.81 2.39
N GLN A 102 -8.42 17.65 2.26
CA GLN A 102 -7.32 17.71 3.22
C GLN A 102 -7.70 18.36 4.57
N ASP A 103 -8.84 19.05 4.66
CA ASP A 103 -9.30 19.68 5.90
C ASP A 103 -10.20 18.76 6.77
N LEU A 104 -10.56 17.58 6.26
CA LEU A 104 -11.42 16.66 6.99
C LEU A 104 -10.62 15.74 7.93
N PRO A 105 -11.12 15.47 9.15
CA PRO A 105 -10.58 14.43 10.02
C PRO A 105 -10.52 13.09 9.28
N TRP A 106 -9.45 12.32 9.51
CA TRP A 106 -9.19 11.06 8.81
C TRP A 106 -10.41 10.11 8.74
N MET A 107 -11.19 10.05 9.82
CA MET A 107 -12.41 9.25 9.92
C MET A 107 -13.46 9.60 8.85
N GLU A 108 -13.62 10.87 8.50
CA GLU A 108 -14.59 11.31 7.51
C GLU A 108 -14.13 11.04 6.07
N ARG A 109 -12.81 11.07 5.84
CA ARG A 109 -12.23 10.70 4.53
C ARG A 109 -12.50 9.23 4.22
N CYS A 110 -12.34 8.34 5.21
CA CYS A 110 -12.63 6.91 5.05
C CYS A 110 -14.10 6.67 4.69
N ASN A 111 -15.04 7.42 5.29
CA ASN A 111 -16.47 7.25 5.06
C ASN A 111 -16.91 7.53 3.61
N VAL A 112 -16.14 8.27 2.80
CA VAL A 112 -16.43 8.48 1.37
C VAL A 112 -16.28 7.19 0.57
N PHE A 113 -15.37 6.31 0.99
CA PHE A 113 -15.10 5.03 0.31
C PHE A 113 -15.99 3.88 0.80
N PHE A 114 -16.73 4.08 1.90
CA PHE A 114 -17.61 3.07 2.51
C PHE A 114 -19.11 3.39 2.37
N ARG A 115 -19.50 4.33 1.47
CA ARG A 115 -20.92 4.51 1.15
C ARG A 115 -21.36 3.52 0.07
N ASP A 116 -22.15 2.54 0.48
CA ASP A 116 -23.18 1.89 -0.34
C ASP A 116 -24.53 2.60 -0.11
#